data_AF-A0AAV0TLP4-F1
#
_entry.id   AF-A0AAV0TLP4-F1
#
_cell.length_a   1.000
_cell.length_b   1.000
_cell.length_c   1.000
_cell.angle_alpha   90.00
_cell.angle_beta   90.00
_cell.angle_gamma   90.00
#
_symmetry.space_group_name_H-M   'P 1'
#
loop_
_entity.id
_entity.type
_entity.pdbx_description
1 polymer ?
#
loop_
_entity_poly.entity_id
_entity_poly.type
_entity_poly.pdbx_seq_one_letter_code
_entity_poly.pdbx_strand_id
1 'polypeptide(L)' 'MEVLKTKVITEKAAAKLLKKFVENKEKEKNTDLMMNEEIKFQLAQVLAYLDGKKPQIQLQQDEGLYGQY' A
#
# COMPACT_ATOMS: atom_id res chain seq x y z
N MET A 1 -18.61 -4.51 -11.56
CA MET A 1 -18.75 -3.21 -10.87
C MET A 1 -18.86 -2.13 -11.93
N GLU A 2 -19.95 -1.37 -11.94
CA GLU A 2 -20.06 -0.19 -12.80
C GLU A 2 -19.40 1.01 -12.10
N VAL A 3 -18.42 1.62 -12.77
CA VAL A 3 -17.75 2.82 -12.25
C VAL A 3 -18.57 4.04 -12.65
N LEU A 4 -19.27 4.64 -11.69
CA LEU A 4 -20.19 5.75 -11.96
C LEU A 4 -19.46 7.00 -12.49
N LYS A 5 -18.33 7.37 -11.87
CA LYS A 5 -17.45 8.49 -12.29
C LYS A 5 -16.02 8.28 -11.78
N THR A 6 -15.04 8.66 -12.58
CA THR A 6 -13.62 8.75 -12.18
C THR A 6 -13.17 10.21 -12.18
N LYS A 7 -12.29 10.56 -11.25
CA LYS A 7 -11.66 11.88 -11.19
C LYS A 7 -10.18 11.72 -10.87
N VAL A 8 -9.33 12.39 -11.64
CA VAL A 8 -7.89 12.46 -11.35
C VAL A 8 -7.69 13.29 -10.08
N ILE A 9 -6.89 12.76 -9.15
CA ILE A 9 -6.50 13.44 -7.92
C ILE A 9 -5.00 13.71 -7.94
N THR A 10 -4.57 14.74 -7.22
CA THR A 10 -3.14 15.04 -7.05
C THR A 10 -2.49 14.04 -6.10
N GLU A 11 -1.18 13.84 -6.23
CA GLU A 11 -0.41 12.92 -5.37
C GLU A 11 -0.58 13.26 -3.88
N LYS A 12 -0.59 14.55 -3.53
CA LYS A 12 -0.87 15.04 -2.17
C LYS A 12 -2.25 14.63 -1.67
N ALA A 13 -3.26 14.68 -2.53
CA ALA A 13 -4.62 14.26 -2.18
C ALA A 13 -4.71 12.73 -2.03
N ALA A 14 -4.01 11.99 -2.90
CA ALA A 14 -3.88 10.54 -2.79
C ALA A 14 -3.20 10.12 -1.48
N ALA A 15 -2.09 10.76 -1.10
CA ALA A 15 -1.37 10.48 0.14
C ALA A 15 -2.28 10.69 1.37
N LYS A 16 -3.02 11.81 1.40
CA LYS A 16 -3.95 12.11 2.49
C LYS A 16 -5.07 11.07 2.62
N LEU A 17 -5.61 10.62 1.48
CA LEU A 17 -6.67 9.62 1.44
C LEU A 17 -6.17 8.24 1.89
N LEU A 18 -5.00 7.85 1.39
CA LEU A 18 -4.35 6.58 1.72
C LEU A 18 -3.98 6.49 3.20
N LYS A 19 -3.43 7.57 3.77
CA LYS A 19 -3.10 7.64 5.21
C LYS A 19 -4.35 7.46 6.08
N LYS A 20 -5.45 8.14 5.74
CA LYS A 20 -6.73 8.02 6.45
C LYS A 20 -7.32 6.60 6.33
N PHE A 21 -7.15 5.96 5.17
CA PHE A 21 -7.59 4.59 4.95
C PHE A 21 -6.83 3.61 5.86
N VAL A 22 -5.50 3.71 5.90
CA VAL A 22 -4.67 2.86 6.78
C VAL A 22 -5.05 3.07 8.25
N GLU A 23 -5.13 4.32 8.72
CA GLU A 23 -5.50 4.64 10.11
C GLU A 23 -6.90 4.12 10.49
N ASN A 24 -7.87 4.14 9.56
CA ASN A 24 -9.19 3.59 9.80
C ASN A 24 -9.19 2.06 9.82
N LYS A 25 -8.43 1.43 8.91
CA LYS A 25 -8.32 -0.04 8.84
C LYS A 25 -7.58 -0.64 10.03
N GLU A 26 -6.64 0.08 10.62
CA GLU A 26 -5.99 -0.34 11.87
C GLU A 26 -6.92 -0.24 13.09
N LYS A 27 -7.96 0.59 13.03
CA LYS A 27 -8.96 0.75 14.10
C LYS A 27 -10.18 -0.16 13.93
N GLU A 28 -10.43 -0.65 12.73
CA GLU A 28 -11.50 -1.62 12.47
C GLU A 28 -11.13 -2.99 13.04
N LYS A 29 -11.89 -3.44 14.06
CA LYS A 29 -11.82 -4.81 14.58
C LYS A 29 -12.49 -5.85 13.67
N ASN A 30 -13.07 -5.44 12.54
CA ASN A 30 -13.84 -6.31 11.66
C ASN A 30 -12.94 -7.14 10.74
N THR A 31 -13.20 -8.44 10.76
CA THR A 31 -12.31 -9.57 10.41
C THR A 31 -12.31 -9.97 8.93
N ASP A 32 -12.96 -9.21 8.04
CA ASP A 32 -13.19 -9.65 6.65
C ASP A 32 -12.07 -9.24 5.67
N LEU A 33 -11.35 -8.16 5.98
CA LEU A 33 -10.16 -7.73 5.26
C LEU A 33 -9.09 -7.35 6.30
N MET A 34 -8.49 -8.37 6.92
CA MET A 34 -7.38 -8.13 7.83
C MET A 34 -6.25 -7.46 7.06
N MET A 35 -5.82 -6.30 7.54
CA MET A 35 -4.64 -5.61 7.07
C MET A 35 -3.42 -6.47 7.43
N ASN A 36 -3.11 -7.47 6.61
CA ASN A 36 -1.97 -8.34 6.81
C ASN A 36 -0.68 -7.51 6.63
N GLU A 37 0.44 -8.05 7.10
CA GLU A 37 1.73 -7.35 7.09
C GLU A 37 2.16 -6.97 5.67
N GLU A 38 1.84 -7.81 4.68
CA GLU A 38 2.10 -7.56 3.27
C GLU A 38 1.35 -6.33 2.73
N ILE A 39 0.03 -6.25 2.97
CA ILE A 39 -0.79 -5.11 2.56
C ILE A 39 -0.32 -3.83 3.24
N LYS A 40 0.04 -3.89 4.53
CA LYS A 40 0.62 -2.74 5.25
C LYS A 40 1.92 -2.29 4.60
N PHE A 41 2.79 -3.23 4.26
CA PHE A 41 4.07 -2.95 3.62
C PHE A 41 3.89 -2.31 2.23
N GLN A 42 3.00 -2.84 1.41
CA GLN A 42 2.68 -2.28 0.09
C GLN A 42 2.10 -0.86 0.20
N LEU A 43 1.16 -0.64 1.12
CA LEU A 43 0.57 0.68 1.35
C LEU A 43 1.60 1.69 1.87
N ALA A 44 2.55 1.25 2.71
CA ALA A 44 3.66 2.09 3.17
C ALA A 44 4.60 2.49 2.02
N GLN A 45 4.90 1.59 1.09
CA GLN A 45 5.69 1.92 -0.10
C GLN A 45 4.98 2.95 -0.99
N VAL A 46 3.67 2.78 -1.20
CA VAL A 46 2.87 3.74 -1.99
C VAL A 46 2.83 5.11 -1.30
N LEU A 47 2.67 5.15 0.03
CA LEU A 47 2.74 6.40 0.79
C LEU A 47 4.13 7.08 0.65
N ALA A 48 5.21 6.31 0.77
CA ALA A 48 6.56 6.83 0.62
C ALA A 48 6.77 7.45 -0.77
N TYR A 49 6.30 6.78 -1.82
CA TYR A 49 6.33 7.29 -3.20
C TYR A 49 5.55 8.60 -3.33
N LEU A 50 4.32 8.67 -2.80
CA LEU A 50 3.47 9.87 -2.88
C LEU A 50 4.03 11.06 -2.07
N ASP A 51 4.83 10.78 -1.04
CA ASP A 51 5.57 11.80 -0.26
C ASP A 51 6.90 12.22 -0.92
N GLY A 52 7.22 11.70 -2.11
CA GLY A 52 8.46 11.99 -2.83
C GLY A 52 9.70 11.34 -2.22
N LYS A 53 9.52 10.39 -1.30
CA LYS A 53 10.60 9.55 -0.78
C LYS A 53 10.82 8.39 -1.76
N LYS A 54 12.09 8.03 -2.00
CA LYS A 54 12.38 6.81 -2.76
C LYS A 54 11.70 5.64 -2.04
N PRO A 55 10.81 4.88 -2.71
CA PRO A 55 10.23 3.70 -2.11
C PRO A 55 11.39 2.78 -1.71
N GLN A 56 11.46 2.41 -0.43
CA GLN A 56 12.34 1.35 -0.01
C GLN A 56 11.73 0.05 -0.55
N ILE A 57 12.11 -0.28 -1.77
CA ILE A 57 11.96 -1.64 -2.28
C ILE A 57 12.91 -2.47 -1.41
N GLN A 58 12.43 -2.95 -0.26
CA GLN A 58 12.99 -4.20 0.25
C GLN A 58 12.56 -5.23 -0.78
N LEU A 59 13.45 -5.48 -1.74
CA LEU A 59 13.51 -6.79 -2.37
C LEU A 59 13.49 -7.73 -1.16
N GLN A 60 12.39 -8.45 -0.99
CA GLN A 60 12.36 -9.61 -0.13
C GLN A 60 13.61 -10.38 -0.52
N GLN A 61 14.63 -10.31 0.33
CA GLN A 61 15.84 -11.10 0.20
C GLN A 61 15.40 -12.53 0.53
N ASP A 62 14.64 -13.13 -0.38
CA ASP A 62 14.71 -14.55 -0.65
C ASP A 62 16.10 -14.74 -1.28
N GLU A 63 17.09 -14.75 -0.40
CA GLU A 63 18.38 -15.35 -0.69
C GLU A 63 18.14 -16.82 -1.05
N GLY A 64 18.05 -17.11 -2.35
CA GLY A 64 18.81 -18.24 -2.89
C GLY A 64 18.09 -19.44 -3.51
N LEU A 65 16.93 -19.35 -4.19
CA LEU A 65 16.37 -20.55 -4.86
C LEU A 65 15.71 -20.34 -6.24
N TYR A 66 16.20 -19.44 -7.10
CA TYR A 66 15.81 -19.44 -8.52
C TYR A 66 17.01 -19.33 -9.45
N GLY A 67 17.90 -20.32 -9.35
CA GLY A 67 19.05 -20.39 -10.24
C GLY A 67 19.92 -21.61 -10.06
N GLN A 68 19.34 -22.82 -9.97
CA GLN A 68 19.96 -24.06 -10.47
C GLN A 68 18.88 -25.11 -10.76
N TYR A 69 19.14 -25.86 -11.84
CA TYR A 69 18.34 -26.88 -12.55
C TYR A 69 17.40 -26.34 -13.63
#